data_AF-A0A4Y2G3Y9-F1
#
_entry.id   AF-A0A4Y2G3Y9-F1
#
_cell.length_a   1.000
_cell.length_b   1.000
_cell.length_c   1.000
_cell.angle_alpha   90.00
_cell.angle_beta   90.00
_cell.angle_gamma   90.00
#
_symmetry.space_group_name_H-M   'P 1'
#
loop_
_entity.id
_entity.type
_entity.pdbx_description
1 polymer ?
#
loop_
_entity_poly.entity_id
_entity_poly.type
_entity_poly.pdbx_seq_one_letter_code
_entity_poly.pdbx_strand_id
1 'polypeptide(L)'
;MFEKLRRKSLNYVLISILSISVVLSAISALTMSKHRSLKLYYSFFVYFQEDVIGITVRFCINQLIFAYQYAYPCIIAMVYNVLYYDFSEFLFRFHEKLLSLQKTLNRNEIMVIAKAHCLFFETVHQIQDSTALICFFFLCSQMTVLYGTLSVFVLTKTEDISVPQICENVLIILLVPASIIRLVLSASRISEQNKKIQITILVLKDRLIRQSNTDLETVNQLNLMKERQFPVISAAGFAELSPKFMLSMFGSLFTYGLLIINLKHE
;
A
#
# COMPACT_ATOMS: atom_id res chain seq x y z
N MET A 1 -17.15 17.38 8.34
CA MET A 1 -17.98 16.47 7.49
C MET A 1 -17.13 15.42 6.77
N PHE A 2 -16.03 15.81 6.11
CA PHE A 2 -15.14 14.90 5.36
C PHE A 2 -14.52 13.78 6.22
N GLU A 3 -14.04 14.09 7.43
CA GLU A 3 -13.48 13.08 8.35
C GLU A 3 -14.49 11.99 8.78
N LYS A 4 -15.77 12.38 8.97
CA LYS A 4 -16.83 11.45 9.36
C LYS A 4 -17.18 10.49 8.21
N LEU A 5 -17.18 10.98 6.97
CA LEU A 5 -17.35 10.15 5.76
C LEU A 5 -16.15 9.21 5.57
N ARG A 6 -14.93 9.72 5.77
CA ARG A 6 -13.69 8.93 5.69
C ARG A 6 -13.65 7.80 6.70
N ARG A 7 -13.95 8.08 7.97
CA ARG A 7 -14.00 7.05 9.03
C ARG A 7 -15.06 5.98 8.73
N LYS A 8 -16.24 6.38 8.22
CA LYS A 8 -17.27 5.43 7.79
C LYS A 8 -16.79 4.54 6.64
N SER A 9 -16.14 5.12 5.64
CA SER A 9 -15.60 4.37 4.49
C SER A 9 -14.52 3.38 4.93
N LEU A 10 -13.59 3.81 5.79
CA LEU A 10 -12.54 2.94 6.35
C LEU A 10 -13.14 1.77 7.15
N ASN A 11 -14.10 2.04 8.03
CA ASN A 11 -14.78 1.00 8.79
C ASN A 11 -15.51 0.01 7.87
N TYR A 12 -16.17 0.50 6.82
CA TYR A 12 -16.84 -0.34 5.84
C TYR A 12 -15.86 -1.27 5.10
N VAL A 13 -14.70 -0.74 4.68
CA VAL A 13 -13.64 -1.54 4.05
C VAL A 13 -13.12 -2.61 5.00
N LEU A 14 -12.84 -2.25 6.26
CA LEU A 14 -12.35 -3.20 7.26
C LEU A 14 -13.37 -4.32 7.53
N ILE A 15 -14.63 -3.96 7.74
CA ILE A 15 -15.72 -4.92 7.93
C ILE A 15 -15.85 -5.82 6.70
N SER A 16 -15.72 -5.28 5.49
CA SER A 16 -15.78 -6.05 4.25
C SER A 16 -14.64 -7.06 4.15
N ILE A 17 -13.39 -6.66 4.43
CA ILE A 17 -12.22 -7.56 4.42
C ILE A 17 -12.43 -8.72 5.39
N LEU A 18 -12.83 -8.42 6.63
CA LEU A 18 -13.05 -9.43 7.67
C LEU A 18 -14.23 -10.35 7.31
N SER A 19 -15.34 -9.78 6.84
CA SER A 19 -16.53 -10.55 6.49
C SER A 19 -16.27 -11.49 5.32
N ILE A 20 -15.59 -11.02 4.27
CA ILE A 20 -15.24 -11.87 3.12
C ILE A 20 -14.33 -13.01 3.55
N SER A 21 -13.32 -12.75 4.40
CA SER A 21 -12.45 -13.80 4.97
C SER A 21 -13.25 -14.85 5.76
N VAL A 22 -14.18 -14.42 6.62
CA VAL A 22 -15.01 -15.33 7.42
C VAL A 22 -15.93 -16.17 6.54
N VAL A 23 -16.62 -15.55 5.58
CA VAL A 23 -17.54 -16.26 4.67
C VAL A 23 -16.79 -17.29 3.84
N LEU A 24 -15.65 -16.93 3.26
CA LEU A 24 -14.87 -17.85 2.42
C LEU A 24 -14.21 -18.96 3.25
N SER A 25 -13.78 -18.68 4.48
CA SER A 25 -13.31 -19.70 5.41
C SER A 25 -14.39 -20.73 5.76
N ALA A 26 -15.63 -20.27 6.00
CA ALA A 26 -16.77 -21.14 6.27
C ALA A 26 -17.11 -22.03 5.05
N ILE A 27 -17.18 -21.44 3.85
CA ILE A 27 -17.43 -22.20 2.61
C ILE A 27 -16.32 -23.23 2.37
N SER A 28 -15.06 -22.84 2.57
CA SER A 28 -13.92 -23.76 2.49
C SER A 28 -14.10 -24.92 3.45
N ALA A 29 -14.26 -24.66 4.75
CA ALA A 29 -14.36 -25.70 5.78
C ALA A 29 -15.51 -26.70 5.53
N LEU A 30 -16.66 -26.23 5.04
CA LEU A 30 -17.82 -27.06 4.73
C LEU A 30 -17.62 -27.94 3.49
N THR A 31 -16.81 -27.52 2.52
CA THR A 31 -16.62 -28.22 1.24
C THR A 31 -15.38 -29.13 1.22
N MET A 32 -14.52 -29.02 2.23
CA MET A 32 -13.29 -29.80 2.38
C MET A 32 -13.45 -31.31 2.62
N SER A 33 -14.65 -31.79 2.97
CA SER A 33 -14.91 -33.22 3.21
C SER A 33 -14.52 -34.12 2.03
N LYS A 34 -14.53 -33.57 0.82
CA LYS A 34 -14.29 -34.31 -0.43
C LYS A 34 -12.82 -34.63 -0.72
N HIS A 35 -11.86 -33.98 -0.06
CA HIS A 35 -10.42 -34.14 -0.37
C HIS A 35 -9.59 -34.50 0.88
N ARG A 36 -9.12 -35.76 0.95
CA ARG A 36 -8.40 -36.33 2.12
C ARG A 36 -7.11 -35.59 2.46
N SER A 37 -6.33 -35.17 1.46
CA SER A 37 -5.06 -34.44 1.65
C SER A 37 -5.28 -33.05 2.24
N LEU A 38 -6.23 -32.30 1.67
CA LEU A 38 -6.61 -30.97 2.17
C LEU A 38 -7.20 -31.06 3.59
N LYS A 39 -8.08 -32.05 3.83
CA LYS A 39 -8.66 -32.31 5.16
C LYS A 39 -7.60 -32.49 6.23
N LEU A 40 -6.51 -33.21 5.95
CA LEU A 40 -5.40 -33.38 6.90
C LEU A 40 -4.61 -32.08 7.10
N TYR A 41 -4.28 -31.36 6.03
CA TYR A 41 -3.54 -30.10 6.11
C TYR A 41 -4.23 -29.09 7.04
N TYR A 42 -5.54 -28.87 6.84
CA TYR A 42 -6.32 -27.94 7.67
C TYR A 42 -6.86 -28.55 8.97
N SER A 43 -6.36 -29.72 9.38
CA SER A 43 -6.66 -30.33 10.68
C SER A 43 -5.39 -30.65 11.48
N PHE A 44 -4.27 -29.96 11.20
CA PHE A 44 -2.95 -30.26 11.78
C PHE A 44 -2.54 -31.73 11.65
N PHE A 45 -2.89 -32.36 10.52
CA PHE A 45 -2.66 -33.78 10.24
C PHE A 45 -3.35 -34.75 11.22
N VAL A 46 -4.28 -34.26 12.06
CA VAL A 46 -5.13 -35.08 12.92
C VAL A 46 -6.39 -35.50 12.15
N TYR A 47 -6.72 -36.78 12.19
CA TYR A 47 -7.91 -37.30 11.54
C TYR A 47 -9.16 -37.08 12.42
N PHE A 48 -9.88 -36.00 12.15
CA PHE A 48 -11.23 -35.82 12.70
C PHE A 48 -12.28 -36.48 11.81
N GLN A 49 -13.31 -37.06 12.44
CA GLN A 49 -14.50 -37.54 11.73
C GLN A 49 -15.24 -36.37 11.05
N GLU A 50 -16.27 -36.68 10.27
CA GLU A 50 -17.10 -35.66 9.59
C GLU A 50 -18.19 -35.13 10.53
N ASP A 51 -17.83 -34.96 11.79
CA ASP A 51 -18.70 -34.44 12.83
C ASP A 51 -18.54 -32.92 12.96
N VAL A 52 -19.43 -32.32 13.75
CA VAL A 52 -19.45 -30.87 14.00
C VAL A 52 -18.08 -30.39 14.53
N ILE A 53 -17.40 -31.21 15.32
CA ILE A 53 -16.08 -30.90 15.88
C ILE A 53 -15.05 -30.81 14.75
N GLY A 54 -14.98 -31.79 13.86
CA GLY A 54 -14.05 -31.78 12.73
C GLY A 54 -14.24 -30.59 11.79
N ILE A 55 -15.48 -30.19 11.52
CA ILE A 55 -15.78 -29.00 10.70
C ILE A 55 -15.35 -27.71 11.42
N THR A 56 -15.64 -27.61 12.73
CA THR A 56 -15.30 -26.43 13.54
C THR A 56 -13.79 -26.22 13.60
N VAL A 57 -13.01 -27.28 13.82
CA VAL A 57 -11.54 -27.21 13.84
C VAL A 57 -11.00 -26.70 12.50
N ARG A 58 -11.48 -27.24 11.37
CA ARG A 58 -11.08 -26.79 10.03
C ARG A 58 -11.44 -25.34 9.78
N PHE A 59 -12.63 -24.91 10.20
CA PHE A 59 -13.04 -23.50 10.10
C PHE A 59 -12.10 -22.58 10.90
N CYS A 60 -11.77 -22.93 12.14
CA CYS A 60 -10.84 -22.15 12.96
C CYS A 60 -9.46 -22.04 12.31
N ILE A 61 -8.92 -23.14 11.76
CA ILE A 61 -7.61 -23.16 11.10
C ILE A 61 -7.65 -22.37 9.79
N ASN A 62 -8.67 -22.59 8.94
CA ASN A 62 -8.89 -21.79 7.73
C ASN A 62 -8.98 -20.29 8.05
N GLN A 63 -9.72 -19.93 9.10
CA GLN A 63 -9.87 -18.55 9.50
C GLN A 63 -8.55 -17.95 9.96
N LEU A 64 -7.74 -18.69 10.71
CA LEU A 64 -6.43 -18.23 11.16
C LEU A 64 -5.48 -18.02 9.98
N ILE A 65 -5.45 -18.95 9.03
CA ILE A 65 -4.66 -18.83 7.78
C ILE A 65 -5.14 -17.62 6.97
N PHE A 66 -6.45 -17.49 6.73
CA PHE A 66 -7.00 -16.40 5.92
C PHE A 66 -6.79 -15.04 6.59
N ALA A 67 -6.94 -14.97 7.91
CA ALA A 67 -6.69 -13.77 8.68
C ALA A 67 -5.21 -13.36 8.62
N TYR A 68 -4.29 -14.30 8.82
CA TYR A 68 -2.86 -14.02 8.84
C TYR A 68 -2.28 -13.74 7.45
N GLN A 69 -2.63 -14.55 6.45
CA GLN A 69 -2.03 -14.50 5.11
C GLN A 69 -2.63 -13.40 4.23
N TYR A 70 -3.92 -13.07 4.39
CA TYR A 70 -4.63 -12.16 3.49
C TYR A 70 -5.20 -10.93 4.19
N ALA A 71 -5.95 -11.11 5.29
CA ALA A 71 -6.61 -9.97 5.95
C ALA A 71 -5.58 -9.05 6.63
N TYR A 72 -4.61 -9.61 7.36
CA TYR A 72 -3.63 -8.84 8.13
C TYR A 72 -2.73 -7.96 7.25
N PRO A 73 -2.11 -8.45 6.14
CA PRO A 73 -1.40 -7.58 5.20
C PRO A 73 -2.27 -6.46 4.64
N CYS A 74 -3.55 -6.73 4.38
CA CYS A 74 -4.49 -5.72 3.89
C CYS A 74 -4.81 -4.65 4.95
N ILE A 75 -4.91 -5.05 6.22
CA ILE A 75 -5.05 -4.11 7.34
C ILE A 75 -3.79 -3.25 7.48
N ILE A 76 -2.60 -3.85 7.39
CA ILE A 76 -1.32 -3.12 7.40
C ILE A 76 -1.29 -2.09 6.26
N ALA A 77 -1.60 -2.51 5.02
CA ALA A 77 -1.64 -1.63 3.86
C ALA A 77 -2.65 -0.49 4.05
N MET A 78 -3.80 -0.77 4.67
CA MET A 78 -4.81 0.23 4.98
C MET A 78 -4.31 1.26 6.01
N VAL A 79 -3.63 0.84 7.07
CA VAL A 79 -3.03 1.74 8.07
C VAL A 79 -2.02 2.67 7.42
N TYR A 80 -1.09 2.13 6.63
CA TYR A 80 -0.09 2.96 5.93
C TYR A 80 -0.70 3.83 4.85
N ASN A 81 -1.74 3.35 4.16
CA ASN A 81 -2.48 4.15 3.20
C ASN A 81 -3.10 5.39 3.87
N VAL A 82 -3.70 5.24 5.08
CA VAL A 82 -4.23 6.39 5.82
C VAL A 82 -3.11 7.34 6.24
N LEU A 83 -2.00 6.82 6.77
CA LEU A 83 -0.85 7.63 7.15
C LEU A 83 -0.30 8.45 5.97
N TYR A 84 -0.06 7.80 4.83
CA TYR A 84 0.46 8.46 3.64
C TYR A 84 -0.53 9.45 3.03
N TYR A 85 -1.81 9.09 3.01
CA TYR A 85 -2.85 9.97 2.52
C TYR A 85 -2.94 11.25 3.36
N ASP A 86 -3.01 11.12 4.68
CA ASP A 86 -3.12 12.26 5.60
C ASP A 86 -1.89 13.16 5.49
N PHE A 87 -0.70 12.57 5.45
CA PHE A 87 0.53 13.32 5.23
C PHE A 87 0.54 14.05 3.88
N SER A 88 0.09 13.39 2.81
CA SER A 88 -0.03 14.02 1.48
C SER A 88 -1.03 15.18 1.46
N GLU A 89 -2.08 15.12 2.27
CA GLU A 89 -3.06 16.20 2.41
C GLU A 89 -2.45 17.41 3.14
N PHE A 90 -1.64 17.19 4.18
CA PHE A 90 -0.90 18.27 4.82
C PHE A 90 0.08 18.94 3.86
N LEU A 91 0.82 18.17 3.05
CA LEU A 91 1.70 18.72 2.03
C LEU A 91 0.94 19.50 0.97
N PHE A 92 -0.23 19.02 0.55
CA PHE A 92 -1.09 19.74 -0.39
C PHE A 92 -1.53 21.10 0.17
N ARG A 93 -2.01 21.15 1.41
CA ARG A 93 -2.39 22.43 2.06
C ARG A 93 -1.20 23.36 2.23
N PHE A 94 -0.04 22.81 2.55
CA PHE A 94 1.20 23.58 2.61
C PHE A 94 1.57 24.17 1.24
N HIS A 95 1.43 23.39 0.17
CA HIS A 95 1.63 23.86 -1.19
C HIS A 95 0.65 24.98 -1.59
N GLU A 96 -0.64 24.87 -1.26
CA GLU A 96 -1.61 25.95 -1.49
C GLU A 96 -1.24 27.23 -0.72
N LYS A 97 -0.81 27.09 0.54
CA LYS A 97 -0.31 28.21 1.32
C LYS A 97 0.91 28.84 0.64
N LEU A 98 1.86 28.03 0.17
CA LEU A 98 3.05 28.49 -0.54
C LEU A 98 2.71 29.26 -1.82
N LEU A 99 1.72 28.80 -2.59
CA LEU A 99 1.21 29.51 -3.77
C LEU A 99 0.59 30.87 -3.40
N SER A 100 -0.07 30.97 -2.25
CA SER A 100 -0.69 32.24 -1.83
C SER A 100 0.35 33.35 -1.59
N LEU A 101 1.56 33.03 -1.10
CA LEU A 101 2.62 34.04 -0.91
C LEU A 101 3.25 34.52 -2.19
N GLN A 102 3.05 33.83 -3.31
CA GLN A 102 3.48 34.40 -4.59
C GLN A 102 2.82 35.76 -4.82
N LYS A 103 1.66 36.04 -4.20
CA LYS A 103 0.96 37.32 -4.30
C LYS A 103 1.51 38.38 -3.34
N THR A 104 1.91 37.99 -2.12
CA THR A 104 2.34 38.89 -1.04
C THR A 104 3.64 38.38 -0.42
N LEU A 105 4.77 38.99 -0.79
CA LEU A 105 6.11 38.59 -0.33
C LEU A 105 6.43 39.27 1.01
N ASN A 106 5.86 38.74 2.10
CA ASN A 106 6.12 39.19 3.45
C ASN A 106 7.17 38.31 4.14
N ARG A 107 8.26 38.91 4.65
CA ARG A 107 9.36 38.22 5.34
C ARG A 107 8.88 37.32 6.48
N ASN A 108 7.98 37.83 7.33
CA ASN A 108 7.49 37.09 8.49
C ASN A 108 6.75 35.81 8.06
N GLU A 109 5.99 35.88 6.97
CA GLU A 109 5.25 34.74 6.45
C GLU A 109 6.19 33.70 5.83
N ILE A 110 7.25 34.13 5.13
CA ILE A 110 8.27 33.24 4.57
C ILE A 110 9.01 32.50 5.69
N MET A 111 9.37 33.18 6.78
CA MET A 111 10.00 32.54 7.93
C MET A 111 9.10 31.46 8.56
N VAL A 112 7.81 31.74 8.73
CA VAL A 112 6.84 30.75 9.24
C VAL A 112 6.76 29.52 8.32
N ILE A 113 6.85 29.72 7.02
CA ILE A 113 6.78 28.66 6.02
C ILE A 113 8.06 27.85 5.93
N ALA A 114 9.22 28.49 6.06
CA ALA A 114 10.49 27.80 6.17
C ALA A 114 10.52 26.86 7.39
N LYS A 115 10.00 27.32 8.54
CA LYS A 115 9.84 26.49 9.75
C LYS A 115 8.89 25.31 9.49
N ALA A 116 7.73 25.56 8.88
CA ALA A 116 6.80 24.48 8.53
C ALA A 116 7.41 23.47 7.54
N HIS A 117 8.18 23.93 6.56
CA HIS A 117 8.91 23.07 5.63
C HIS A 117 9.95 22.20 6.33
N CYS A 118 10.69 22.76 7.30
CA CYS A 118 11.60 21.99 8.15
C CYS A 118 10.89 20.85 8.88
N LEU A 119 9.74 21.14 9.49
CA LEU A 119 8.93 20.13 10.18
C LEU A 119 8.41 19.06 9.23
N PHE A 120 7.92 19.44 8.05
CA PHE A 120 7.49 18.46 7.04
C PHE A 120 8.66 17.61 6.54
N PHE A 121 9.84 18.21 6.37
CA PHE A 121 11.05 17.53 5.93
C PHE A 121 11.49 16.47 6.95
N GLU A 122 11.51 16.81 8.24
CA GLU A 122 11.81 15.86 9.32
C GLU A 122 10.74 14.76 9.42
N THR A 123 9.47 15.14 9.35
CA THR A 123 8.34 14.20 9.48
C THR A 123 8.35 13.17 8.36
N VAL A 124 8.60 13.57 7.10
CA VAL A 124 8.62 12.62 5.99
C VAL A 124 9.82 11.67 6.06
N HIS A 125 10.96 12.11 6.60
CA HIS A 125 12.10 11.22 6.85
C HIS A 125 11.74 10.19 7.92
N GLN A 126 11.12 10.62 9.03
CA GLN A 126 10.65 9.69 10.07
C GLN A 126 9.62 8.70 9.55
N ILE A 127 8.68 9.15 8.71
CA ILE A 127 7.71 8.27 8.04
C ILE A 127 8.47 7.26 7.18
N GLN A 128 9.35 7.72 6.28
CA GLN A 128 10.12 6.85 5.40
C GLN A 128 10.93 5.82 6.19
N ASP A 129 11.68 6.23 7.21
CA ASP A 129 12.52 5.35 8.02
C ASP A 129 11.68 4.29 8.77
N SER A 130 10.50 4.69 9.25
CA SER A 130 9.61 3.79 10.00
C SER A 130 8.88 2.80 9.10
N THR A 131 8.55 3.19 7.87
CA THR A 131 7.70 2.38 6.99
C THR A 131 8.47 1.61 5.92
N ALA A 132 9.68 2.02 5.56
CA ALA A 132 10.44 1.49 4.43
C ALA A 132 10.60 -0.03 4.46
N LEU A 133 11.06 -0.57 5.58
CA LEU A 133 11.29 -2.01 5.75
C LEU A 133 9.97 -2.79 5.78
N ILE A 134 8.93 -2.22 6.39
CA ILE A 134 7.62 -2.87 6.47
C ILE A 134 6.97 -2.92 5.09
N CYS A 135 7.05 -1.82 4.30
CA CYS A 135 6.61 -1.80 2.92
C CYS A 135 7.39 -2.80 2.06
N PHE A 136 8.69 -2.96 2.28
CA PHE A 136 9.50 -3.95 1.57
C PHE A 136 9.02 -5.38 1.84
N PHE A 137 8.94 -5.80 3.11
CA PHE A 137 8.47 -7.15 3.46
C PHE A 137 7.02 -7.38 3.04
N PHE A 138 6.16 -6.38 3.17
CA PHE A 138 4.80 -6.42 2.68
C PHE A 138 4.77 -6.71 1.17
N LEU A 139 5.48 -5.91 0.36
CA LEU A 139 5.51 -6.11 -1.09
C LEU A 139 6.08 -7.47 -1.48
N CYS A 140 7.20 -7.89 -0.88
CA CYS A 140 7.77 -9.21 -1.13
C CYS A 140 6.78 -10.33 -0.82
N SER A 141 6.17 -10.30 0.37
CA SER A 141 5.18 -11.30 0.79
C SER A 141 3.98 -11.36 -0.16
N GLN A 142 3.40 -10.20 -0.47
CA GLN A 142 2.23 -10.11 -1.34
C GLN A 142 2.55 -10.56 -2.79
N MET A 143 3.72 -10.19 -3.31
CA MET A 143 4.16 -10.64 -4.64
C MET A 143 4.45 -12.14 -4.66
N THR A 144 5.09 -12.70 -3.63
CA THR A 144 5.28 -14.16 -3.50
C THR A 144 3.96 -14.91 -3.50
N VAL A 145 2.96 -14.41 -2.76
CA VAL A 145 1.61 -15.01 -2.75
C VAL A 145 0.98 -14.96 -4.15
N LEU A 146 1.06 -13.82 -4.85
CA LEU A 146 0.54 -13.71 -6.22
C LEU A 146 1.26 -14.65 -7.20
N TYR A 147 2.58 -14.75 -7.14
CA TYR A 147 3.36 -15.69 -7.96
C TYR A 147 2.96 -17.14 -7.65
N GLY A 148 2.85 -17.50 -6.36
CA GLY A 148 2.44 -18.83 -5.94
C GLY A 148 1.04 -19.20 -6.47
N THR A 149 0.07 -18.31 -6.30
CA THR A 149 -1.29 -18.50 -6.83
C THR A 149 -1.30 -18.64 -8.34
N LEU A 150 -0.53 -17.82 -9.06
CA LEU A 150 -0.42 -17.89 -10.50
C LEU A 150 0.18 -19.22 -10.95
N SER A 151 1.26 -19.68 -10.30
CA SER A 151 1.87 -20.99 -10.58
C SER A 151 0.89 -22.13 -10.33
N VAL A 152 0.13 -22.11 -9.22
CA VAL A 152 -0.90 -23.12 -8.94
C VAL A 152 -1.99 -23.09 -10.00
N PHE A 153 -2.49 -21.91 -10.36
CA PHE A 153 -3.55 -21.77 -11.37
C PHE A 153 -3.12 -22.28 -12.74
N VAL A 154 -1.89 -21.99 -13.15
CA VAL A 154 -1.34 -22.42 -14.44
C VAL A 154 -1.04 -23.91 -14.47
N LEU A 155 -0.45 -24.47 -13.40
CA LEU A 155 -0.03 -25.87 -13.38
C LEU A 155 -1.20 -26.84 -13.17
N THR A 156 -2.22 -26.46 -12.41
CA THR A 156 -3.38 -27.30 -12.13
C THR A 156 -4.22 -27.50 -13.41
N LYS A 157 -4.71 -28.72 -13.66
CA LYS A 157 -5.70 -28.95 -14.73
C LYS A 157 -7.03 -28.33 -14.28
N THR A 158 -7.78 -27.73 -15.21
CA THR A 158 -9.05 -27.03 -14.91
C THR A 158 -10.09 -27.91 -14.20
N GLU A 159 -9.99 -29.22 -14.33
CA GLU A 159 -10.89 -30.20 -13.71
C GLU A 159 -10.55 -30.53 -12.24
N ASP A 160 -9.37 -30.11 -11.74
CA ASP A 160 -8.85 -30.49 -10.42
C ASP A 160 -8.95 -29.38 -9.35
N ILE A 161 -9.52 -28.21 -9.68
CA ILE A 161 -9.57 -27.09 -8.74
C ILE A 161 -10.68 -27.31 -7.70
N SER A 162 -10.27 -27.56 -6.45
CA SER A 162 -11.19 -27.73 -5.33
C SER A 162 -11.81 -26.40 -4.87
N VAL A 163 -13.03 -26.44 -4.31
CA VAL A 163 -13.72 -25.24 -3.78
C VAL A 163 -12.88 -24.47 -2.74
N PRO A 164 -12.14 -25.10 -1.80
CA PRO A 164 -11.21 -24.42 -0.92
C PRO A 164 -10.15 -23.58 -1.65
N GLN A 165 -9.56 -24.11 -2.73
CA GLN A 165 -8.58 -23.38 -3.54
C GLN A 165 -9.22 -22.22 -4.29
N ILE A 166 -10.46 -22.38 -4.77
CA ILE A 166 -11.21 -21.26 -5.38
C ILE A 166 -11.40 -20.14 -4.35
N CYS A 167 -11.81 -20.48 -3.13
CA CYS A 167 -12.01 -19.49 -2.05
C CYS A 167 -10.72 -18.73 -1.74
N GLU A 168 -9.60 -19.44 -1.63
CA GLU A 168 -8.27 -18.86 -1.40
C GLU A 168 -7.84 -17.94 -2.55
N ASN A 169 -7.95 -18.41 -3.79
CA ASN A 169 -7.56 -17.65 -4.98
C ASN A 169 -8.41 -16.38 -5.14
N VAL A 170 -9.70 -16.44 -4.84
CA VAL A 170 -10.57 -15.26 -4.86
C VAL A 170 -10.09 -14.20 -3.87
N LEU A 171 -9.71 -14.58 -2.64
CA LEU A 171 -9.14 -13.65 -1.66
C LEU A 171 -7.86 -13.03 -2.19
N ILE A 172 -6.96 -13.84 -2.74
CA ILE A 172 -5.65 -13.39 -3.22
C ILE A 172 -5.81 -12.39 -4.37
N ILE A 173 -6.58 -12.75 -5.40
CA ILE A 173 -6.77 -11.94 -6.61
C ILE A 173 -7.48 -10.61 -6.28
N LEU A 174 -8.39 -10.59 -5.30
CA LEU A 174 -9.12 -9.38 -4.93
C LEU A 174 -8.32 -8.49 -3.98
N LEU A 175 -7.83 -9.07 -2.88
CA LEU A 175 -7.28 -8.30 -1.76
C LEU A 175 -5.83 -7.88 -2.00
N VAL A 176 -5.00 -8.77 -2.55
CA VAL A 176 -3.57 -8.53 -2.70
C VAL A 176 -3.30 -7.37 -3.68
N PRO A 177 -3.80 -7.39 -4.93
CA PRO A 177 -3.59 -6.26 -5.85
C PRO A 177 -4.18 -4.97 -5.32
N ALA A 178 -5.38 -5.00 -4.74
CA ALA A 178 -6.03 -3.81 -4.19
C ALA A 178 -5.19 -3.15 -3.09
N SER A 179 -4.58 -3.95 -2.21
CA SER A 179 -3.72 -3.46 -1.14
C SER A 179 -2.43 -2.82 -1.67
N ILE A 180 -1.76 -3.46 -2.66
CA ILE A 180 -0.57 -2.92 -3.31
C ILE A 180 -0.89 -1.60 -4.03
N ILE A 181 -1.96 -1.57 -4.83
CA ILE A 181 -2.36 -0.39 -5.61
C ILE A 181 -2.60 0.80 -4.67
N ARG A 182 -3.41 0.61 -3.61
CA ARG A 182 -3.72 1.70 -2.68
C ARG A 182 -2.48 2.23 -1.97
N LEU A 183 -1.63 1.33 -1.48
CA LEU A 183 -0.39 1.70 -0.81
C LEU A 183 0.52 2.54 -1.74
N VAL A 184 0.75 2.06 -2.96
CA VAL A 184 1.62 2.73 -3.93
C VAL A 184 1.04 4.08 -4.36
N LEU A 185 -0.26 4.16 -4.65
CA LEU A 185 -0.89 5.42 -5.05
C LEU A 185 -0.77 6.49 -3.95
N SER A 186 -1.06 6.12 -2.70
CA SER A 186 -0.95 7.05 -1.57
C SER A 186 0.48 7.47 -1.28
N ALA A 187 1.45 6.56 -1.36
CA ALA A 187 2.87 6.89 -1.26
C ALA A 187 3.30 7.84 -2.39
N SER A 188 2.90 7.55 -3.63
CA SER A 188 3.27 8.36 -4.80
C SER A 188 2.73 9.78 -4.75
N ARG A 189 1.57 9.97 -4.09
CA ARG A 189 0.98 11.30 -3.90
C ARG A 189 1.87 12.20 -3.05
N ILE A 190 2.56 11.66 -2.05
CA ILE A 190 3.56 12.41 -1.25
C ILE A 190 4.68 12.92 -2.18
N SER A 191 5.26 12.03 -2.98
CA SER A 191 6.32 12.38 -3.94
C SER A 191 5.85 13.43 -4.95
N GLU A 192 4.60 13.36 -5.41
CA GLU A 192 4.02 14.36 -6.31
C GLU A 192 3.87 15.74 -5.64
N GLN A 193 3.35 15.79 -4.40
CA GLN A 193 3.22 17.05 -3.66
C GLN A 193 4.60 17.65 -3.35
N ASN A 194 5.59 16.83 -3.00
CA ASN A 194 6.96 17.27 -2.79
C ASN A 194 7.55 17.94 -4.04
N LYS A 195 7.34 17.36 -5.22
CA LYS A 195 7.75 17.96 -6.50
C LYS A 195 7.08 19.31 -6.74
N LYS A 196 5.77 19.41 -6.48
CA LYS A 196 5.03 20.68 -6.62
C LYS A 196 5.55 21.76 -5.68
N ILE A 197 5.81 21.41 -4.41
CA ILE A 197 6.40 22.31 -3.42
C ILE A 197 7.77 22.83 -3.90
N GLN A 198 8.65 21.94 -4.36
CA GLN A 198 9.99 22.30 -4.84
C GLN A 198 9.93 23.25 -6.06
N ILE A 199 9.06 22.98 -7.03
CA ILE A 199 8.83 23.87 -8.18
C ILE A 199 8.33 25.24 -7.70
N THR A 200 7.37 25.27 -6.77
CA THR A 200 6.81 26.52 -6.26
C THR A 200 7.83 27.34 -5.46
N ILE A 201 8.71 26.71 -4.69
CA ILE A 201 9.84 27.36 -4.00
C ILE A 201 10.78 27.99 -5.03
N LEU A 202 11.11 27.27 -6.11
CA LEU A 202 11.98 27.78 -7.18
C LEU A 202 11.38 29.03 -7.83
N VAL A 203 10.09 28.98 -8.19
CA VAL A 203 9.38 30.12 -8.79
C VAL A 203 9.32 31.32 -7.83
N LEU A 204 9.10 31.08 -6.54
CA LEU A 204 9.12 32.14 -5.52
C LEU A 204 10.48 32.82 -5.42
N LYS A 205 11.56 32.03 -5.42
CA LYS A 205 12.93 32.55 -5.41
C LYS A 205 13.20 33.42 -6.64
N ASP A 206 12.87 32.94 -7.84
CA ASP A 206 13.10 33.68 -9.08
C ASP A 206 12.33 35.01 -9.11
N ARG A 207 11.10 35.02 -8.57
CA ARG A 207 10.30 36.23 -8.45
C ARG A 207 10.90 37.24 -7.48
N LEU A 208 11.40 36.78 -6.34
CA LEU A 208 12.08 37.64 -5.35
C LEU A 208 13.32 38.32 -5.93
N ILE A 209 14.14 37.56 -6.67
CA ILE A 209 15.34 38.10 -7.34
C ILE A 209 14.94 39.17 -8.36
N ARG A 210 13.89 38.94 -9.15
CA ARG A 210 13.41 39.90 -10.17
C ARG A 210 12.82 41.18 -9.58
N GLN A 211 12.22 41.13 -8.39
CA GLN A 211 11.60 42.29 -7.77
C GLN A 211 12.60 43.26 -7.11
N SER A 212 13.91 42.99 -7.18
CA SER A 212 14.99 43.78 -6.55
C SER A 212 14.82 44.04 -5.04
N ASN A 213 13.88 43.34 -4.41
CA ASN A 213 13.53 43.47 -3.01
C ASN A 213 14.32 42.42 -2.24
N THR A 214 15.64 42.59 -2.25
CA THR A 214 16.62 41.56 -1.89
C THR A 214 16.85 41.55 -0.39
N ASP A 215 15.84 41.12 0.38
CA ASP A 215 16.11 40.70 1.74
C ASP A 215 16.92 39.40 1.70
N LEU A 216 18.24 39.55 1.90
CA LEU A 216 19.22 38.46 1.80
C LEU A 216 18.83 37.27 2.68
N GLU A 217 18.23 37.54 3.85
CA GLU A 217 17.78 36.52 4.79
C GLU A 217 16.62 35.70 4.23
N THR A 218 15.64 36.36 3.60
CA THR A 218 14.52 35.70 2.92
C THR A 218 14.99 34.81 1.77
N VAL A 219 15.94 35.31 0.96
CA VAL A 219 16.54 34.51 -0.12
C VAL A 219 17.31 33.32 0.43
N ASN A 220 18.04 33.50 1.54
CA ASN A 220 18.77 32.42 2.20
C ASN A 220 17.83 31.33 2.73
N GLN A 221 16.69 31.70 3.34
CA GLN A 221 15.68 30.72 3.78
C GLN A 221 15.13 29.89 2.61
N LEU A 222 14.84 30.52 1.47
CA LEU A 222 14.37 29.80 0.28
C LEU A 222 15.46 28.89 -0.31
N ASN A 223 16.73 29.29 -0.26
CA ASN A 223 17.85 28.42 -0.65
C ASN A 223 17.93 27.18 0.26
N LEU A 224 17.83 27.37 1.58
CA LEU A 224 17.81 26.27 2.53
C LEU A 224 16.64 25.31 2.29
N MET A 225 15.45 25.83 1.98
CA MET A 225 14.29 24.99 1.64
C MET A 225 14.52 24.20 0.33
N LYS A 226 15.16 24.82 -0.66
CA LYS A 226 15.49 24.17 -1.94
C LYS A 226 16.55 23.08 -1.76
N GLU A 227 17.57 23.32 -0.94
CA GLU A 227 18.64 22.35 -0.66
C GLU A 227 18.10 21.13 0.10
N ARG A 228 17.09 21.33 0.96
CA ARG A 228 16.40 20.26 1.68
C ARG A 228 15.41 19.53 0.78
N GLN A 229 15.90 18.51 0.07
CA GLN A 229 15.06 17.64 -0.74
C GLN A 229 14.31 16.64 0.14
N PHE A 230 12.98 16.62 0.04
CA PHE A 230 12.19 15.56 0.66
C PHE A 230 12.62 14.20 0.10
N PRO A 231 12.70 13.15 0.93
CA PRO A 231 13.05 11.82 0.50
C PRO A 231 11.93 11.26 -0.38
N VAL A 232 12.32 10.42 -1.31
CA VAL A 232 11.40 9.64 -2.13
C VAL A 232 10.89 8.49 -1.26
N ILE A 233 9.57 8.31 -1.19
CA ILE A 233 8.99 7.20 -0.44
C ILE A 233 9.35 5.89 -1.15
N SER A 234 10.08 5.01 -0.46
CA SER A 234 10.63 3.78 -1.04
C SER A 234 10.53 2.60 -0.10
N ALA A 235 10.48 1.40 -0.68
CA ALA A 235 10.59 0.14 0.04
C ALA A 235 12.07 -0.17 0.32
N ALA A 236 12.55 0.24 1.50
CA ALA A 236 13.91 0.04 1.99
C ALA A 236 15.02 0.48 1.01
N GLY A 237 14.78 1.52 0.21
CA GLY A 237 15.74 2.03 -0.79
C GLY A 237 15.85 1.18 -2.07
N PHE A 238 15.24 -0.01 -2.13
CA PHE A 238 15.29 -0.88 -3.31
C PHE A 238 14.33 -0.44 -4.42
N ALA A 239 13.16 0.07 -4.04
CA ALA A 239 12.13 0.43 -4.98
C ALA A 239 11.37 1.69 -4.53
N GLU A 240 11.35 2.71 -5.38
CA GLU A 240 10.45 3.85 -5.20
C GLU A 240 8.99 3.36 -5.33
N LEU A 241 8.16 3.71 -4.34
CA LEU A 241 6.72 3.42 -4.36
C LEU A 241 6.00 4.35 -5.34
N SER A 242 6.19 4.06 -6.64
CA SER A 242 5.62 4.80 -7.76
C SER A 242 4.66 3.95 -8.58
N PRO A 243 3.72 4.57 -9.32
CA PRO A 243 2.86 3.83 -10.25
C PRO A 243 3.65 3.06 -11.31
N LYS A 244 4.82 3.57 -11.72
CA LYS A 244 5.73 2.88 -12.64
C LYS A 244 6.24 1.57 -12.06
N PHE A 245 6.67 1.59 -10.79
CA PHE A 245 7.11 0.39 -10.09
C PHE A 245 5.98 -0.64 -9.95
N MET A 246 4.77 -0.19 -9.59
CA MET A 246 3.58 -1.06 -9.54
C MET A 246 3.26 -1.70 -10.89
N LEU A 247 3.27 -0.92 -11.98
CA LEU A 247 3.07 -1.46 -13.32
C LEU A 247 4.16 -2.48 -13.70
N SER A 248 5.40 -2.24 -13.29
CA SER A 248 6.50 -3.20 -13.48
C SER A 248 6.26 -4.50 -12.71
N MET A 249 5.75 -4.44 -11.48
CA MET A 249 5.42 -5.63 -10.67
C MET A 249 4.29 -6.46 -11.30
N PHE A 250 3.20 -5.81 -11.73
CA PHE A 250 2.11 -6.52 -12.39
C PHE A 250 2.51 -7.02 -13.79
N GLY A 251 3.31 -6.24 -14.51
CA GLY A 251 3.90 -6.65 -15.78
C GLY A 251 4.78 -7.88 -15.63
N SER A 252 5.65 -7.94 -14.60
CA SER A 252 6.46 -9.12 -14.33
C SER A 252 5.59 -10.33 -13.97
N LEU A 253 4.56 -10.16 -13.13
CA LEU A 253 3.60 -11.23 -12.83
C LEU A 253 2.98 -11.81 -14.10
N PHE A 254 2.51 -10.94 -15.00
CA PHE A 254 1.92 -11.37 -16.26
C PHE A 254 2.93 -12.09 -17.17
N THR A 255 4.13 -11.53 -17.34
CA THR A 255 5.19 -12.13 -18.17
C THR A 255 5.59 -13.52 -17.67
N TYR A 256 5.85 -13.66 -16.36
CA TYR A 256 6.19 -14.97 -15.79
C TYR A 256 5.01 -15.94 -15.82
N GLY A 257 3.78 -15.46 -15.64
CA GLY A 257 2.58 -16.28 -15.84
C GLY A 257 2.51 -16.87 -17.24
N LEU A 258 2.67 -16.02 -18.27
CA LEU A 258 2.70 -16.45 -19.67
C LEU A 258 3.85 -17.42 -19.95
N LEU A 259 5.04 -17.18 -19.37
CA LEU A 259 6.18 -18.08 -19.52
C LEU A 259 5.88 -19.48 -18.96
N ILE A 260 5.29 -19.56 -17.77
CA ILE A 260 4.90 -20.85 -17.16
C ILE A 260 3.84 -21.55 -18.02
N ILE A 261 2.87 -20.81 -18.57
CA ILE A 261 1.87 -21.38 -19.49
C ILE A 261 2.54 -21.97 -20.72
N ASN A 262 3.49 -21.24 -21.32
CA ASN A 262 4.17 -21.69 -22.52
C ASN A 262 5.01 -22.95 -22.26
N LEU A 263 5.74 -23.00 -21.13
CA LEU A 263 6.54 -24.16 -20.72
C LEU A 263 5.70 -25.39 -20.37
N LYS A 264 4.41 -25.24 -20.05
CA LYS A 264 3.49 -26.37 -19.81
C LYS A 264 3.07 -27.05 -21.13
N HIS A 265 3.15 -26.33 -22.24
CA HIS A 265 2.71 -26.80 -23.56
C HIS A 265 3.82 -27.45 -24.40
N GLU A 266 5.07 -27.42 -23.91
CA GLU A 266 6.20 -28.23 -24.41
C GLU A 266 6.26 -29.59 -23.71
#